data_AF-A0A377TN65-F1
#
_entry.id   AF-A0A377TN65-F1
#
_cell.length_a   1.000
_cell.length_b   1.000
_cell.length_c   1.000
_cell.angle_alpha   90.00
_cell.angle_beta   90.00
_cell.angle_gamma   90.00
#
_symmetry.space_group_name_H-M   'P 1'
#
loop_
_entity.id
_entity.type
_entity.pdbx_description
1 polymer ?
#
loop_
_entity_poly.entity_id
_entity_poly.type
_entity_poly.pdbx_seq_one_letter_code
_entity_poly.pdbx_strand_id
1 'polypeptide(L)'
;MSALTLFSVTDPQTPVWHSTDAKAIQDQLNAKGVRFERWQADRDLGANPSPETVIAAYQHAIDKLVAEKGYQSWDVIRPARR
;
A
#
# COMPACT_ATOMS: atom_id res chain seq x y z
N MET A 1 -1.39 8.48 6.66
CA MET A 1 -1.23 7.89 8.00
C MET A 1 -1.53 6.41 7.85
N SER A 2 -0.59 5.54 8.21
CA SER A 2 -0.76 4.09 8.11
C SER A 2 -0.90 3.54 9.52
N ALA A 3 -1.87 2.66 9.74
CA ALA A 3 -2.05 1.97 11.02
C ALA A 3 -2.23 0.48 10.72
N LEU A 4 -1.54 -0.37 11.48
CA LEU A 4 -1.68 -1.81 11.40
C LEU A 4 -2.11 -2.33 12.78
N THR A 5 -3.19 -3.09 12.78
CA THR A 5 -3.70 -3.77 13.97
C THR A 5 -3.78 -5.26 13.66
N LEU A 6 -3.07 -6.07 14.44
CA LEU A 6 -3.16 -7.53 14.39
C LEU A 6 -4.14 -8.00 15.44
N PHE A 7 -5.05 -8.88 15.02
CA PHE A 7 -5.99 -9.57 15.89
C PHE A 7 -5.66 -11.05 15.91
N SER A 8 -5.94 -11.71 17.03
CA SER A 8 -5.87 -13.17 17.10
C SER A 8 -7.12 -13.77 16.45
N VAL A 9 -6.98 -14.93 15.82
CA VAL A 9 -8.12 -15.68 15.26
C VAL A 9 -9.08 -16.12 16.37
N THR A 10 -8.56 -16.37 17.57
CA THR A 10 -9.35 -16.84 18.73
C THR A 10 -9.97 -15.70 19.55
N ASP A 11 -9.47 -14.48 19.41
CA ASP A 11 -10.02 -13.29 20.09
C ASP A 11 -9.89 -12.07 19.18
N PRO A 12 -10.92 -11.80 18.35
CA PRO A 12 -10.92 -10.66 17.45
C PRO A 12 -11.23 -9.33 18.16
N GLN A 13 -11.58 -9.34 19.45
CA GLN A 13 -11.88 -8.11 20.20
C GLN A 13 -10.63 -7.49 20.82
N THR A 14 -9.60 -8.30 21.10
CA THR A 14 -8.36 -7.83 21.70
C THR A 14 -7.26 -7.72 20.64
N PRO A 15 -6.81 -6.51 20.28
CA PRO A 15 -5.68 -6.35 19.37
C PRO A 15 -4.40 -6.87 20.04
N VAL A 16 -3.79 -7.87 19.43
CA VAL A 16 -2.52 -8.46 19.89
C VAL A 16 -1.36 -7.49 19.67
N TRP A 17 -1.47 -6.68 18.63
CA TRP A 17 -0.47 -5.69 18.30
C TRP A 17 -1.12 -4.54 17.54
N HIS A 18 -0.80 -3.32 17.91
CA HIS A 18 -1.21 -2.12 17.17
C HIS A 18 0.01 -1.21 17.02
N SER A 19 0.19 -0.66 15.82
CA SER A 19 1.16 0.39 15.58
C SER A 19 0.67 1.33 14.49
N THR A 20 1.08 2.59 14.62
CA THR A 20 0.87 3.65 13.64
C THR A 20 2.17 4.12 13.00
N ASP A 21 3.30 3.53 13.39
CA ASP A 21 4.62 3.81 12.83
C ASP A 21 4.84 3.00 11.56
N ALA A 22 5.04 3.69 10.43
CA ALA A 22 5.22 3.04 9.13
C ALA A 22 6.42 2.08 9.09
N LYS A 23 7.50 2.37 9.82
CA LYS A 23 8.69 1.51 9.89
C LYS A 23 8.39 0.25 10.71
N ALA A 24 7.76 0.40 11.87
CA ALA A 24 7.37 -0.76 12.69
C ALA A 24 6.37 -1.67 11.96
N ILE A 25 5.42 -1.07 11.22
CA ILE A 25 4.47 -1.78 10.35
C ILE A 25 5.23 -2.56 9.26
N GLN A 26 6.17 -1.91 8.59
CA GLN A 26 6.96 -2.54 7.54
C GLN A 26 7.78 -3.72 8.07
N ASP A 27 8.47 -3.55 9.20
CA ASP A 27 9.25 -4.62 9.84
C ASP A 27 8.36 -5.81 10.20
N GLN A 28 7.16 -5.56 10.75
CA GLN A 28 6.25 -6.61 11.17
C GLN A 28 5.57 -7.35 10.02
N LEU A 29 5.23 -6.63 8.94
CA LEU A 29 4.72 -7.23 7.71
C LEU A 29 5.82 -8.05 7.01
N ASN A 30 7.04 -7.51 6.93
CA ASN A 30 8.18 -8.19 6.33
C ASN A 30 8.53 -9.48 7.08
N ALA A 31 8.43 -9.49 8.42
CA ALA A 31 8.59 -10.71 9.23
C ALA A 31 7.57 -11.82 8.89
N LYS A 32 6.41 -11.47 8.32
CA LYS A 32 5.40 -12.43 7.83
C LYS A 32 5.53 -12.72 6.33
N GLY A 33 6.55 -12.18 5.65
CA GLY A 33 6.73 -12.28 4.20
C GLY A 33 5.80 -11.36 3.40
N VAL A 34 5.16 -10.39 4.05
CA VAL A 34 4.30 -9.40 3.40
C VAL A 34 5.15 -8.19 3.04
N ARG A 35 5.34 -7.95 1.74
CA ARG A 35 6.07 -6.76 1.24
C ARG A 35 5.20 -5.52 1.45
N PHE A 36 5.65 -4.62 2.31
CA PHE A 36 5.05 -3.31 2.51
C PHE A 36 5.95 -2.24 1.91
N GLU A 37 5.45 -1.55 0.89
CA GLU A 37 6.15 -0.45 0.23
C GLU A 37 5.26 0.78 0.20
N ARG A 38 5.87 1.93 0.48
CA ARG A 38 5.22 3.23 0.36
C ARG A 38 5.87 3.97 -0.80
N TRP A 39 5.19 4.00 -1.94
CA TRP A 39 5.63 4.83 -3.07
C TRP A 39 5.20 6.28 -2.84
N GLN A 40 6.15 7.18 -3.01
CA GLN A 40 5.84 8.61 -3.11
C GLN A 40 5.44 8.88 -4.55
N ALA A 41 4.34 9.60 -4.76
CA ALA A 41 4.05 10.13 -6.07
C ALA A 41 5.12 11.19 -6.38
N ASP A 42 5.82 11.05 -7.49
CA ASP A 42 6.77 12.07 -7.96
C ASP A 42 6.07 13.38 -8.39
N ARG A 43 4.73 13.41 -8.35
CA ARG A 43 3.89 14.49 -8.86
C ARG A 43 2.75 14.74 -7.89
N ASP A 44 2.36 16.00 -7.73
CA ASP A 44 1.18 16.35 -6.95
C ASP A 44 -0.08 15.80 -7.63
N LEU A 45 -0.62 14.74 -7.03
CA LEU A 45 -1.89 14.16 -7.39
C LEU A 45 -2.94 15.05 -6.74
N GLY A 46 -3.33 16.14 -7.43
CA GLY A 46 -4.29 17.11 -6.92
C GLY A 46 -5.60 16.47 -6.44
N ALA A 47 -6.53 17.23 -5.86
CA ALA A 47 -7.67 16.70 -5.09
C ALA A 47 -8.57 15.65 -5.79
N ASN A 48 -8.58 15.59 -7.13
CA ASN A 48 -9.27 14.57 -7.90
C ASN A 48 -8.48 14.22 -9.18
N PRO A 49 -7.34 13.52 -9.05
CA PRO A 49 -6.49 13.21 -10.20
C PRO A 49 -7.22 12.14 -11.04
N SER A 50 -7.20 12.18 -12.37
CA SER A 50 -7.77 11.08 -13.16
C SER A 50 -6.96 9.78 -12.93
N PRO A 51 -7.53 8.58 -13.16
CA PRO A 51 -6.79 7.32 -13.05
C PRO A 51 -5.50 7.33 -13.89
N GLU A 52 -5.57 7.91 -15.08
CA GLU A 52 -4.43 8.09 -15.99
C GLU A 52 -3.32 8.96 -15.37
N THR A 53 -3.67 10.06 -14.70
CA THR A 53 -2.68 10.92 -14.01
C THR A 53 -2.04 10.22 -12.82
N VAL A 54 -2.81 9.39 -12.09
CA VAL A 54 -2.28 8.55 -11.01
C VAL A 54 -1.31 7.51 -11.56
N ILE A 55 -1.69 6.81 -12.63
CA ILE A 55 -0.82 5.84 -13.30
C ILE A 55 0.46 6.54 -13.78
N ALA A 56 0.35 7.68 -14.44
CA ALA A 56 1.51 8.45 -14.90
C ALA A 56 2.43 8.91 -13.75
N ALA A 57 1.88 9.27 -12.60
CA ALA A 57 2.67 9.67 -11.42
C ALA A 57 3.35 8.48 -10.72
N TYR A 58 2.74 7.30 -10.78
CA TYR A 58 3.29 6.06 -10.23
C TYR A 58 3.94 5.16 -11.28
N GLN A 59 4.03 5.61 -12.53
CA GLN A 59 4.46 4.78 -13.66
C GLN A 59 5.85 4.21 -13.42
N HIS A 60 6.77 5.02 -12.87
CA HIS A 60 8.12 4.56 -12.56
C HIS A 60 8.16 3.47 -11.47
N ALA A 61 7.26 3.52 -10.49
CA ALA A 61 7.15 2.48 -9.46
C ALA A 61 6.51 1.21 -10.03
N ILE A 62 5.46 1.37 -10.84
CA ILE A 62 4.80 0.26 -11.55
C ILE A 62 5.79 -0.43 -12.49
N ASP A 63 6.54 0.34 -13.29
CA ASP A 63 7.51 -0.17 -14.25
C ASP A 63 8.64 -0.95 -13.58
N LYS A 64 9.18 -0.43 -12.45
CA LYS A 64 10.10 -1.20 -11.62
C LYS A 64 9.51 -2.51 -11.13
N LEU A 65 8.25 -2.51 -10.69
CA LEU A 65 7.61 -3.69 -10.15
C LEU A 65 7.26 -4.72 -11.24
N VAL A 66 6.84 -4.25 -12.42
CA VAL A 66 6.63 -5.05 -13.62
C VAL A 66 7.96 -5.64 -14.11
N ALA A 67 9.05 -4.88 -14.09
CA ALA A 67 10.38 -5.36 -14.45
C ALA A 67 10.91 -6.40 -13.44
N GLU A 68 10.66 -6.22 -12.15
CA GLU A 68 11.14 -7.11 -11.08
C GLU A 68 10.34 -8.44 -11.00
N LYS A 69 9.03 -8.39 -11.29
CA LYS A 69 8.12 -9.54 -11.11
C LYS A 69 7.51 -10.08 -12.40
N GLY A 70 7.62 -9.38 -13.52
CA GLY A 70 7.01 -9.74 -14.79
C GLY A 70 5.49 -9.58 -14.84
N TYR A 71 4.90 -8.71 -14.02
CA TYR A 71 3.44 -8.56 -13.97
C TYR A 71 2.89 -7.98 -15.28
N GLN A 72 1.97 -8.69 -15.91
CA GLN A 72 1.41 -8.33 -17.22
C GLN A 72 0.21 -7.38 -17.12
N SER A 73 -0.35 -7.19 -15.92
CA SER A 73 -1.53 -6.35 -15.70
C SER A 73 -1.49 -5.72 -14.31
N TRP A 74 -1.82 -4.44 -14.25
CA TRP A 74 -2.02 -3.67 -13.02
C TRP A 74 -3.31 -2.87 -13.16
N ASP A 75 -4.08 -2.75 -12.08
CA ASP A 75 -5.35 -2.03 -12.05
C ASP A 75 -5.38 -1.04 -10.87
N VAL A 76 -6.03 0.11 -11.06
CA VAL A 76 -6.12 1.17 -10.05
C VAL A 76 -7.55 1.23 -9.53
N ILE A 77 -7.79 0.58 -8.40
CA ILE A 77 -9.10 0.58 -7.74
C ILE A 77 -9.20 1.78 -6.80
N ARG A 78 -10.23 2.61 -7.00
CA ARG A 78 -10.59 3.66 -6.04
C ARG A 78 -11.88 3.27 -5.33
N PRO A 79 -11.90 3.24 -3.99
CA PRO A 79 -13.16 3.23 -3.27
C PRO A 79 -13.84 4.58 -3.51
N ALA A 80 -14.92 4.58 -4.27
CA ALA A 80 -15.82 5.73 -4.30
C ALA A 80 -16.35 5.90 -2.86
N ARG A 81 -15.95 6.98 -2.18
CA ARG A 81 -16.60 7.40 -0.93
C ARG A 81 -18.08 7.64 -1.26
N ARG A 82 -18.96 6.78 -0.77
CA ARG A 82 -20.36 7.15 -0.53
C ARG A 82 -20.45 7.91 0.78
#